data_AF-A0A9X6ZSC8-F1
#
_entry.id   AF-A0A9X6ZSC8-F1
#
_cell.length_a   1.000
_cell.length_b   1.000
_cell.length_c   1.000
_cell.angle_alpha   90.00
_cell.angle_beta   90.00
_cell.angle_gamma   90.00
#
_symmetry.space_group_name_H-M   'P 1'
#
loop_
_entity.id
_entity.type
_entity.pdbx_description
1 polymer ?
#
loop_
_entity_poly.entity_id
_entity_poly.type
_entity_poly.pdbx_seq_one_letter_code
_entity_poly.pdbx_strand_id
1 'polypeptide(L)'
;MEIILVIILVGMFSLFTRNLAGEGGGLSKGDERQKIIFKDAAITSWQIILFYALVRLLAITPFIKQLFVNEKTSIFLSNSFFTNGGDILVVGLLGYALGIFGSYIKRTQI
;
A
#
# COMPACT_ATOMS: atom_id res chain seq x y z
N MET A 1 -13.86 -27.12 3.22
CA MET A 1 -12.40 -26.89 3.04
C MET A 1 -12.09 -25.46 2.66
N GLU A 2 -12.80 -24.87 1.69
CA GLU A 2 -12.54 -23.51 1.21
C GLU A 2 -12.62 -22.43 2.30
N ILE A 3 -13.64 -22.47 3.18
CA ILE A 3 -13.79 -21.51 4.29
C ILE A 3 -12.60 -21.58 5.26
N ILE A 4 -12.14 -22.79 5.59
CA ILE A 4 -11.00 -23.00 6.50
C ILE A 4 -9.72 -22.41 5.87
N LEU A 5 -9.52 -22.62 4.57
CA LEU A 5 -8.39 -22.08 3.83
C LEU A 5 -8.41 -20.54 3.78
N VAL A 6 -9.59 -19.93 3.60
CA VAL A 6 -9.76 -18.47 3.66
C VAL A 6 -9.40 -17.94 5.04
N ILE A 7 -9.86 -18.58 6.13
CA ILE A 7 -9.53 -18.17 7.49
C ILE A 7 -8.02 -18.22 7.74
N ILE A 8 -7.34 -19.28 7.28
CA ILE A 8 -5.88 -19.41 7.41
C ILE A 8 -5.18 -18.30 6.62
N LEU A 9 -5.60 -18.02 5.38
CA LEU A 9 -5.03 -16.95 4.56
C LEU A 9 -5.20 -15.57 5.20
N VAL A 10 -6.39 -15.27 5.72
CA VAL A 10 -6.66 -14.01 6.44
C VAL A 10 -5.82 -13.90 7.70
N GLY A 11 -5.66 -15.01 8.45
CA GLY A 11 -4.80 -15.06 9.63
C GLY A 11 -3.34 -14.79 9.30
N MET A 12 -2.78 -15.46 8.29
CA MET A 12 -1.41 -15.24 7.83
C MET A 12 -1.21 -13.81 7.32
N PHE A 13 -2.15 -13.29 6.54
CA PHE A 13 -2.11 -11.92 6.05
C PHE A 13 -2.16 -10.91 7.20
N SER A 14 -2.98 -11.14 8.22
CA SER A 14 -3.05 -10.29 9.41
C SER A 14 -1.75 -10.29 10.21
N LEU A 15 -1.14 -11.47 10.42
CA LEU A 15 0.17 -11.56 11.10
C LEU A 15 1.27 -10.85 10.31
N PHE A 16 1.30 -11.07 9.00
CA PHE A 16 2.26 -10.43 8.10
C PHE A 16 2.15 -8.91 8.11
N THR A 17 0.93 -8.38 8.02
CA THR A 17 0.67 -6.93 8.03
C THR A 17 0.99 -6.28 9.37
N ARG A 18 0.75 -6.96 10.49
CA ARG A 18 1.17 -6.46 11.82
C ARG A 18 2.68 -6.32 11.94
N ASN A 19 3.43 -7.28 11.39
CA ASN A 19 4.88 -7.18 11.33
C ASN A 19 5.35 -6.01 10.46
N LEU A 20 4.73 -5.82 9.28
CA LEU A 20 5.00 -4.68 8.41
C LEU A 20 4.64 -3.33 9.02
N ALA A 21 3.69 -3.28 9.95
CA ALA A 21 3.34 -2.08 10.70
C ALA A 21 4.29 -1.79 11.89
N GLY A 22 5.28 -2.66 12.13
CA GLY A 22 6.20 -2.54 13.26
C GLY A 22 5.59 -3.01 14.60
N GLU A 23 4.47 -3.74 14.58
CA GLU A 23 3.84 -4.27 15.80
C GLU A 23 4.28 -5.69 16.18
N GLY A 24 5.11 -6.33 15.35
CA GLY A 24 5.61 -7.69 15.58
C GLY A 24 6.89 -7.75 16.39
N GLY A 25 6.86 -8.41 17.56
CA GLY A 25 8.04 -8.82 18.33
C GLY A 25 8.42 -7.90 19.48
N GLY A 26 9.00 -8.45 20.55
CA GLY A 26 9.46 -7.72 21.74
C GLY A 26 10.75 -6.96 21.45
N LEU A 27 10.69 -5.64 21.61
CA LEU A 27 11.66 -4.71 21.04
C LEU A 27 12.59 -4.13 22.13
N SER A 28 13.91 -4.30 21.95
CA SER A 28 14.95 -3.64 22.75
C SER A 28 15.19 -2.22 22.23
N LYS A 29 15.79 -1.29 22.99
CA LYS A 29 15.84 0.16 22.66
C LYS A 29 16.17 0.59 21.20
N GLY A 30 16.91 -0.20 20.41
CA GLY A 30 17.16 0.09 18.98
C GLY A 30 15.94 -0.13 18.06
N ASP A 31 15.00 -0.93 18.50
CA ASP A 31 13.82 -1.34 17.77
C ASP A 31 12.69 -0.29 17.78
N GLU A 32 12.67 0.63 18.76
CA GLU A 32 11.65 1.69 18.78
C GLU A 32 11.75 2.61 17.56
N ARG A 33 12.98 2.92 17.12
CA ARG A 33 13.20 3.73 15.91
C ARG A 33 12.70 3.02 14.65
N GLN A 34 12.99 1.72 14.52
CA GLN A 34 12.54 0.92 13.37
C GLN A 34 11.02 0.77 13.37
N LYS A 35 10.41 0.54 14.54
CA LYS A 35 8.96 0.48 14.71
C LYS A 35 8.28 1.76 14.22
N ILE A 36 8.83 2.93 14.56
CA ILE A 36 8.23 4.18 14.09
C ILE A 36 8.42 4.34 12.57
N ILE A 37 9.56 3.95 12.00
CA ILE A 37 9.77 3.98 10.54
C ILE A 37 8.75 3.10 9.82
N PHE A 38 8.52 1.88 10.30
CA PHE A 38 7.54 0.97 9.70
C PHE A 38 6.10 1.45 9.87
N LYS A 39 5.77 2.06 11.02
CA LYS A 39 4.47 2.68 11.24
C LYS A 39 4.25 3.86 10.28
N ASP A 40 5.23 4.75 10.14
CA ASP A 40 5.16 5.87 9.21
C ASP A 40 5.00 5.35 7.77
N ALA A 41 5.75 4.31 7.39
CA ALA A 41 5.64 3.66 6.10
C ALA A 41 4.25 3.07 5.82
N ALA A 42 3.66 2.39 6.81
CA ALA A 42 2.30 1.86 6.71
C ALA A 42 1.27 2.99 6.54
N ILE A 43 1.41 4.09 7.28
CA ILE A 43 0.52 5.26 7.15
C ILE A 43 0.63 5.88 5.75
N THR A 44 1.85 6.11 5.25
CA THR A 44 2.08 6.66 3.91
C THR A 44 1.52 5.74 2.82
N SER A 45 1.72 4.43 2.94
CA SER A 45 1.12 3.43 2.04
C SER A 45 -0.40 3.56 1.98
N TRP A 46 -1.07 3.62 3.15
CA TRP A 46 -2.52 3.81 3.23
C TRP A 46 -3.00 5.12 2.63
N GLN A 47 -2.31 6.23 2.91
CA GLN A 47 -2.65 7.53 2.33
C GLN A 47 -2.58 7.52 0.80
N ILE A 48 -1.55 6.88 0.24
CA ILE A 48 -1.37 6.76 -1.21
C ILE A 48 -2.44 5.85 -1.82
N ILE A 49 -2.78 4.73 -1.18
CA ILE A 49 -3.89 3.86 -1.61
C ILE A 49 -5.22 4.62 -1.63
N LEU A 50 -5.53 5.37 -0.56
CA LEU A 50 -6.77 6.16 -0.47
C LEU A 50 -6.82 7.25 -1.55
N PHE A 51 -5.70 7.96 -1.76
CA PHE A 51 -5.60 8.96 -2.81
C PHE A 51 -5.78 8.34 -4.20
N TYR A 52 -5.14 7.20 -4.47
CA TYR A 52 -5.28 6.49 -5.73
C TYR A 52 -6.72 6.00 -5.97
N ALA A 53 -7.38 5.46 -4.93
CA ALA A 53 -8.78 5.07 -5.01
C ALA A 53 -9.70 6.26 -5.32
N LEU A 54 -9.44 7.42 -4.70
CA LEU A 54 -10.17 8.66 -4.99
C LEU A 54 -9.98 9.11 -6.44
N VAL A 55 -8.74 9.12 -6.95
CA VAL A 55 -8.44 9.45 -8.36
C VAL A 55 -9.19 8.51 -9.30
N ARG A 56 -9.21 7.21 -9.02
CA ARG A 56 -9.94 6.24 -9.84
C ARG A 56 -11.45 6.43 -9.81
N LEU A 57 -12.01 6.79 -8.66
CA LEU A 57 -13.43 7.11 -8.55
C LEU A 57 -13.78 8.37 -9.36
N LEU A 58 -12.93 9.40 -9.30
CA LEU A 58 -13.09 10.61 -10.09
C LEU A 58 -12.98 10.33 -11.60
N ALA A 59 -12.06 9.46 -12.02
CA ALA A 59 -11.89 9.08 -13.43
C ALA A 59 -13.11 8.38 -14.04
N ILE A 60 -13.97 7.74 -13.22
CA ILE A 60 -15.23 7.13 -13.66
C ILE A 60 -16.33 8.19 -13.85
N THR A 61 -16.18 9.37 -13.22
CA THR A 61 -17.17 10.44 -13.27
C THR A 61 -17.17 11.09 -14.66
N PRO A 62 -18.31 11.23 -15.35
CA PRO A 62 -18.37 11.59 -16.77
C PRO A 62 -17.71 12.94 -17.11
N PHE A 63 -17.76 13.92 -16.20
CA PHE A 63 -17.15 15.25 -16.39
C PHE A 63 -15.62 15.22 -16.28
N ILE A 64 -15.07 14.35 -15.43
CA ILE A 64 -13.63 14.27 -15.16
C ILE A 64 -12.96 13.24 -16.08
N LYS A 65 -13.72 12.24 -16.55
CA LYS A 65 -13.25 11.22 -17.50
C LYS A 65 -12.57 11.82 -18.73
N GLN A 66 -13.00 13.00 -19.18
CA GLN A 66 -12.39 13.72 -20.31
C GLN A 66 -10.92 14.12 -20.07
N LEU A 67 -10.51 14.31 -18.80
CA LEU A 67 -9.13 14.61 -18.42
C LEU A 67 -8.22 13.36 -18.44
N PHE A 68 -8.80 12.15 -18.44
CA PHE A 68 -8.10 10.86 -18.36
C PHE A 68 -8.20 10.02 -19.66
N VAL A 69 -8.70 10.60 -20.77
CA VAL A 69 -9.07 9.88 -22.01
C VAL A 69 -7.90 9.13 -22.68
N ASN A 70 -6.66 9.54 -22.42
CA ASN A 70 -5.47 8.96 -23.06
C ASN A 70 -4.91 7.70 -22.39
N GLU A 71 -5.50 7.18 -21.31
CA GLU A 71 -4.94 6.01 -20.61
C GLU A 71 -5.20 4.65 -21.29
N LYS A 72 -6.04 4.60 -22.33
CA LYS A 72 -6.49 3.33 -22.95
C LYS A 72 -5.41 2.55 -23.73
N THR A 73 -4.19 3.07 -23.87
CA THR A 73 -3.13 2.49 -24.73
C THR A 73 -1.92 1.93 -23.96
N SER A 74 -1.98 1.80 -22.63
CA SER A 74 -0.91 1.16 -21.87
C SER A 74 -1.08 -0.37 -21.82
N ILE A 75 -0.08 -1.10 -22.35
CA ILE A 75 -0.01 -2.57 -22.27
C ILE A 75 -0.09 -3.06 -20.81
N PHE A 76 0.45 -2.29 -19.86
CA PHE A 76 0.36 -2.61 -18.43
C PHE A 76 -1.07 -2.52 -17.89
N LEU A 77 -1.89 -1.61 -18.39
CA LEU A 77 -3.30 -1.46 -17.96
C LEU A 77 -4.23 -2.52 -18.58
N SER A 78 -3.79 -3.22 -19.62
CA SER A 78 -4.56 -4.29 -20.29
C SER A 78 -4.40 -5.68 -19.66
N ASN A 79 -3.43 -5.85 -18.75
CA ASN A 79 -3.15 -7.14 -18.12
C ASN A 79 -4.18 -7.45 -17.02
N SER A 80 -4.64 -8.70 -16.98
CA SER A 80 -5.68 -9.20 -16.07
C SER A 80 -5.36 -8.97 -14.59
N PHE A 81 -4.09 -8.94 -14.21
CA PHE A 81 -3.67 -8.62 -12.85
C PHE A 81 -4.07 -7.19 -12.46
N PHE A 82 -3.80 -6.21 -13.32
CA PHE A 82 -4.08 -4.80 -13.05
C PHE A 82 -5.57 -4.50 -13.18
N THR A 83 -6.28 -5.12 -14.12
CA THR A 83 -7.74 -4.95 -14.24
C THR A 83 -8.53 -5.51 -13.06
N ASN A 84 -7.97 -6.48 -12.33
CA ASN A 84 -8.59 -7.09 -11.15
C ASN A 84 -8.08 -6.52 -9.81
N GLY A 85 -7.53 -5.29 -9.81
CA GLY A 85 -7.12 -4.59 -8.59
C GLY A 85 -5.67 -4.83 -8.14
N GLY A 86 -4.85 -5.52 -8.93
CA GLY A 86 -3.42 -5.72 -8.64
C GLY A 86 -2.59 -4.43 -8.68
N ASP A 87 -3.06 -3.42 -9.40
CA ASP A 87 -2.51 -2.05 -9.32
C ASP A 87 -2.58 -1.45 -7.91
N ILE A 88 -3.63 -1.71 -7.12
CA ILE A 88 -3.73 -1.23 -5.74
C ILE A 88 -2.58 -1.82 -4.89
N LEU A 89 -2.23 -3.09 -5.12
CA LEU A 89 -1.09 -3.71 -4.44
C LEU A 89 0.22 -3.03 -4.81
N VAL A 90 0.45 -2.78 -6.10
CA VAL A 90 1.67 -2.10 -6.57
C VAL A 90 1.77 -0.69 -6.00
N VAL A 91 0.67 0.07 -6.05
CA VAL A 91 0.58 1.42 -5.48
C VAL A 91 0.84 1.40 -3.97
N GLY A 92 0.27 0.43 -3.26
CA GLY A 92 0.50 0.25 -1.82
C GLY A 92 1.97 -0.04 -1.49
N LEU A 93 2.62 -0.93 -2.25
CA LEU A 93 4.04 -1.26 -2.06
C LEU A 93 4.95 -0.06 -2.36
N LEU A 94 4.67 0.69 -3.43
CA LEU A 94 5.40 1.93 -3.74
C LEU A 94 5.23 2.96 -2.63
N GLY A 95 4.01 3.14 -2.13
CA GLY A 95 3.75 4.06 -1.03
C GLY A 95 4.44 3.66 0.28
N TYR A 96 4.51 2.36 0.56
CA TYR A 96 5.24 1.84 1.71
C TYR A 96 6.74 2.10 1.59
N ALA A 97 7.34 1.83 0.43
CA ALA A 97 8.75 2.11 0.17
C ALA A 97 9.07 3.60 0.33
N LEU A 98 8.25 4.49 -0.24
CA LEU A 98 8.39 5.94 -0.09
C LEU A 98 8.33 6.37 1.38
N GLY A 99 7.42 5.79 2.16
CA GLY A 99 7.30 6.09 3.58
C GLY A 99 8.51 5.61 4.41
N ILE A 100 9.11 4.46 4.06
CA ILE A 100 10.39 4.02 4.66
C ILE A 100 11.48 5.07 4.39
N PHE A 101 11.71 5.42 3.12
CA PHE A 101 12.78 6.36 2.76
C PHE A 101 12.55 7.74 3.39
N GLY A 102 11.31 8.24 3.35
CA GLY A 102 10.95 9.53 3.93
C GLY A 102 11.15 9.57 5.46
N SER A 103 10.68 8.54 6.17
CA SER A 103 10.87 8.46 7.63
C SER A 103 12.33 8.24 8.01
N TYR A 104 13.08 7.45 7.24
CA TYR A 104 14.51 7.24 7.45
C TYR A 104 15.30 8.55 7.32
N ILE A 105 15.13 9.28 6.20
CA ILE A 105 15.81 10.56 5.94
C ILE A 105 15.50 11.58 7.05
N LYS A 106 14.21 11.74 7.39
CA LYS A 106 13.77 12.67 8.43
C LYS A 106 14.45 12.41 9.77
N ARG A 107 14.71 11.15 10.11
CA ARG A 107 15.30 10.74 11.40
C ARG A 107 16.82 10.67 11.38
N THR A 108 17.45 10.68 10.20
CA THR A 108 18.92 10.80 10.08
C THR A 108 19.40 12.25 10.10
N GLN A 109 18.50 13.22 9.87
CA GLN A 109 18.79 14.66 9.90
C GLN A 109 18.56 15.30 11.28
N ILE A 110 18.12 14.53 12.27
CA ILE A 110 17.94 14.91 13.68
C ILE A 110 19.04 14.23 14.49
#